data_AF-A0A2J6HIH3-F1
#
_entry.id   AF-A0A2J6HIH3-F1
#
_cell.length_a   1.000
_cell.length_b   1.000
_cell.length_c   1.000
_cell.angle_alpha   90.00
_cell.angle_beta   90.00
_cell.angle_gamma   90.00
#
_symmetry.space_group_name_H-M   'P 1'
#
loop_
_entity.id
_entity.type
_entity.pdbx_description
1 polymer ?
#
loop_
_entity_poly.entity_id
_entity_poly.type
_entity_poly.pdbx_seq_one_letter_code
_entity_poly.pdbx_strand_id
1 'polypeptide(L)'
;MKNLLMIVVISIIGISAATAQIGKIQAKNCINKSNEILFKARDEVKIHKVFTGDLTKALIHQRFAVKQYKENHFVKAFFHAVSARYYANLAINKNTGQIRMFIVTLSEAEKDLIVNNPELSYWQPSKSGQEQQHYNQTFIDVAVHESRRKELDHVGPFPNNDNILINDNTQFENLQPQY
;
A
#
# COMPACT_ATOMS: atom_id res chain seq x y z
N MET A 1 16.44 -55.45 23.92
CA MET A 1 16.91 -54.32 23.06
C MET A 1 16.23 -54.26 21.68
N LYS A 2 15.01 -54.77 21.49
CA LYS A 2 14.25 -54.62 20.22
C LYS A 2 13.14 -53.56 20.30
N ASN A 3 12.77 -53.14 21.51
CA ASN A 3 11.65 -52.22 21.74
C ASN A 3 12.06 -50.74 21.82
N LEU A 4 13.36 -50.44 21.75
CA LEU A 4 13.87 -49.06 21.76
C LEU A 4 13.96 -48.46 20.34
N LEU A 5 13.98 -49.31 19.30
CA LEU A 5 14.15 -48.90 17.91
C LEU A 5 12.81 -48.51 17.23
N MET A 6 11.68 -48.84 17.87
CA MET A 6 10.34 -48.57 17.32
C MET A 6 9.76 -47.21 17.74
N ILE A 7 10.36 -46.52 18.72
CA ILE A 7 9.87 -45.22 19.23
C ILE A 7 10.49 -44.02 18.46
N VAL A 8 11.58 -44.21 17.72
CA VAL A 8 12.26 -43.12 16.98
C VAL A 8 11.67 -42.89 15.57
N VAL A 9 10.82 -43.78 15.07
CA VAL A 9 10.28 -43.69 13.69
C VAL A 9 9.05 -42.76 13.57
N ILE A 10 8.46 -42.30 14.67
CA ILE A 10 7.24 -41.46 14.67
C ILE A 10 7.56 -39.93 14.70
N SER A 11 8.83 -39.54 14.82
CA SER A 11 9.19 -38.13 15.07
C SER A 11 9.44 -37.27 13.80
N ILE A 12 9.22 -37.81 12.59
CA ILE A 12 9.41 -37.05 11.33
C ILE A 12 8.06 -36.77 10.67
N ILE A 13 7.07 -36.33 11.45
CA ILE A 13 5.94 -35.59 10.87
C ILE A 13 6.44 -34.15 10.74
N GLY A 14 7.11 -33.89 9.62
CA GLY A 14 7.50 -32.54 9.23
C GLY A 14 6.26 -31.66 9.25
N ILE A 15 6.24 -30.67 10.14
CA ILE A 15 5.23 -29.62 10.20
C ILE A 15 5.38 -28.83 8.90
N SER A 16 4.71 -29.31 7.85
CA SER A 16 4.58 -28.59 6.60
C SER A 16 3.71 -27.39 6.93
N ALA A 17 4.32 -26.23 7.09
CA ALA A 17 3.60 -24.98 7.27
C ALA A 17 2.62 -24.84 6.11
N ALA A 18 1.34 -25.09 6.37
CA ALA A 18 0.29 -24.95 5.37
C ALA A 18 0.20 -23.48 5.03
N THR A 19 0.84 -23.06 3.94
CA THR A 19 0.70 -21.71 3.40
C THR A 19 -0.77 -21.50 3.08
N ALA A 20 -1.42 -20.54 3.75
CA ALA A 20 -2.83 -20.25 3.54
C ALA A 20 -3.09 -20.00 2.05
N GLN A 21 -3.79 -20.94 1.41
CA GLN A 21 -4.01 -20.90 -0.03
C GLN A 21 -5.04 -19.81 -0.33
N ILE A 22 -4.68 -18.84 -1.18
CA ILE A 22 -5.61 -17.77 -1.56
C ILE A 22 -6.73 -18.35 -2.43
N GLY A 23 -7.95 -18.29 -1.90
CA GLY A 23 -9.15 -18.78 -2.56
C GLY A 23 -9.77 -17.78 -3.54
N LYS A 24 -10.67 -18.28 -4.39
CA LYS A 24 -11.45 -17.49 -5.35
C LYS A 24 -12.20 -16.31 -4.73
N ILE A 25 -12.78 -16.50 -3.54
CA ILE A 25 -13.54 -15.44 -2.85
C ILE A 25 -12.61 -14.33 -2.38
N GLN A 26 -11.47 -14.68 -1.78
CA GLN A 26 -10.48 -13.72 -1.29
C GLN A 26 -9.90 -12.89 -2.44
N ALA A 27 -9.51 -13.54 -3.54
CA ALA A 27 -9.03 -12.83 -4.74
C ALA A 27 -10.08 -11.86 -5.30
N LYS A 28 -11.35 -12.28 -5.38
CA LYS A 28 -12.44 -11.41 -5.86
C LYS A 28 -12.65 -10.20 -4.96
N ASN A 29 -12.68 -10.41 -3.65
CA ASN A 29 -12.84 -9.32 -2.68
C ASN A 29 -11.67 -8.33 -2.78
N CYS A 30 -10.44 -8.82 -2.92
CA CYS A 30 -9.27 -7.98 -3.11
C CYS A 30 -9.35 -7.14 -4.40
N ILE A 31 -9.78 -7.74 -5.52
CA ILE A 31 -10.00 -7.04 -6.80
C ILE A 31 -11.04 -5.93 -6.66
N ASN A 32 -12.16 -6.21 -5.97
CA ASN A 32 -13.24 -5.24 -5.78
C ASN A 32 -12.77 -4.05 -4.93
N LYS A 33 -12.15 -4.30 -3.77
CA LYS A 33 -11.58 -3.25 -2.92
C LYS A 33 -10.55 -2.40 -3.69
N SER A 34 -9.72 -3.04 -4.50
CA SER A 34 -8.70 -2.33 -5.29
C SER A 34 -9.32 -1.43 -6.35
N ASN A 35 -10.43 -1.86 -6.95
CA ASN A 35 -11.19 -1.06 -7.91
C ASN A 35 -11.81 0.20 -7.26
N GLU A 36 -12.31 0.10 -6.03
CA GLU A 36 -12.82 1.26 -5.28
C GLU A 36 -11.74 2.31 -5.02
N ILE A 37 -10.54 1.89 -4.59
CA ILE A 37 -9.42 2.82 -4.38
C ILE A 37 -8.95 3.42 -5.70
N LEU A 38 -9.00 2.65 -6.80
CA LEU A 38 -8.64 3.14 -8.12
C LEU A 38 -9.59 4.24 -8.62
N PHE A 39 -10.89 4.12 -8.35
CA PHE A 39 -11.84 5.20 -8.65
C PHE A 39 -11.51 6.47 -7.86
N LYS A 40 -11.23 6.34 -6.56
CA LYS A 40 -10.79 7.49 -5.74
C LYS A 40 -9.53 8.13 -6.34
N ALA A 41 -8.51 7.33 -6.65
CA ALA A 41 -7.27 7.84 -7.26
C ALA A 41 -7.49 8.57 -8.59
N ARG A 42 -8.39 8.07 -9.44
CA ARG A 42 -8.77 8.75 -10.68
C ARG A 42 -9.42 10.11 -10.41
N ASP A 43 -10.32 10.17 -9.44
CA ASP A 43 -11.03 11.40 -9.10
C ASP A 43 -10.06 12.44 -8.53
N GLU A 44 -9.15 12.05 -7.64
CA GLU A 44 -8.09 12.93 -7.14
C GLU A 44 -7.17 13.46 -8.26
N VAL A 45 -6.75 12.59 -9.20
CA VAL A 45 -5.96 13.01 -10.37
C VAL A 45 -6.74 14.01 -11.24
N LYS A 46 -8.05 13.82 -11.39
CA LYS A 46 -8.89 14.73 -12.18
C LYS A 46 -9.04 16.11 -11.51
N ILE A 47 -9.17 16.13 -10.18
CA ILE A 47 -9.34 17.34 -9.38
C ILE A 47 -8.02 18.13 -9.34
N HIS A 48 -6.92 17.48 -8.94
CA HIS A 48 -5.65 18.13 -8.66
C HIS A 48 -4.69 18.19 -9.86
N LYS A 49 -4.93 17.40 -10.90
CA LYS A 49 -4.16 17.38 -12.17
C LYS A 49 -2.67 17.08 -12.00
N VAL A 50 -2.29 16.31 -10.97
CA VAL A 50 -0.90 15.86 -10.78
C VAL A 50 -0.71 14.47 -11.41
N PHE A 51 -0.04 14.44 -12.57
CA PHE A 51 0.16 13.23 -13.38
C PHE A 51 1.54 12.59 -13.15
N THR A 52 1.59 11.54 -12.33
CA THR A 52 2.86 10.87 -11.96
C THR A 52 3.07 9.53 -12.67
N GLY A 53 2.08 9.08 -13.45
CA GLY A 53 2.04 7.74 -14.05
C GLY A 53 1.61 6.62 -13.10
N ASP A 54 1.45 6.89 -11.80
CA ASP A 54 1.08 5.87 -10.80
C ASP A 54 -0.34 5.33 -11.02
N LEU A 55 -1.30 6.20 -11.40
CA LEU A 55 -2.65 5.77 -11.76
C LEU A 55 -2.65 4.82 -12.98
N THR A 56 -1.79 5.08 -13.96
CA THR A 56 -1.63 4.22 -15.14
C THR A 56 -1.09 2.84 -14.75
N LYS A 57 -0.09 2.79 -13.86
CA LYS A 57 0.42 1.53 -13.30
C LYS A 57 -0.67 0.79 -12.55
N ALA A 58 -1.45 1.48 -11.71
CA ALA A 58 -2.57 0.89 -10.98
C ALA A 58 -3.59 0.24 -11.93
N LEU A 59 -3.96 0.93 -13.02
CA LEU A 59 -4.87 0.39 -14.05
C LEU A 59 -4.30 -0.85 -14.75
N ILE A 60 -3.01 -0.87 -15.07
CA ILE A 60 -2.35 -2.02 -15.68
C ILE A 60 -2.41 -3.24 -14.76
N HIS A 61 -2.05 -3.06 -13.48
CA HIS A 61 -2.12 -4.14 -12.49
C HIS A 61 -3.56 -4.62 -12.27
N GLN A 62 -4.54 -3.72 -12.20
CA GLN A 62 -5.95 -4.10 -12.06
C GLN A 62 -6.43 -4.95 -13.25
N ARG A 63 -6.03 -4.61 -14.47
CA ARG A 63 -6.34 -5.41 -15.68
C ARG A 63 -5.71 -6.81 -15.60
N PHE A 64 -4.45 -6.90 -15.17
CA PHE A 64 -3.81 -8.20 -14.95
C PHE A 64 -4.49 -9.01 -13.85
N ALA A 65 -4.91 -8.38 -12.76
CA ALA A 65 -5.64 -9.04 -11.68
C ALA A 65 -6.92 -9.70 -12.20
N VAL A 66 -7.73 -8.96 -12.97
CA VAL A 66 -8.96 -9.48 -13.59
C VAL A 66 -8.66 -10.61 -14.59
N LYS A 67 -7.60 -10.49 -15.39
CA LYS A 67 -7.18 -11.54 -16.32
C LYS A 67 -6.82 -12.83 -15.56
N GLN A 68 -5.91 -12.74 -14.58
CA GLN A 68 -5.47 -13.88 -13.78
C GLN A 68 -6.63 -14.52 -13.01
N TYR A 69 -7.59 -13.72 -12.54
CA TYR A 69 -8.77 -14.23 -11.87
C TYR A 69 -9.63 -15.11 -12.79
N LYS A 70 -9.84 -14.68 -14.05
CA LYS A 70 -10.59 -15.44 -15.06
C LYS A 70 -9.89 -16.75 -15.44
N GLU A 71 -8.56 -16.77 -15.37
CA GLU A 71 -7.72 -17.95 -15.60
C GLU A 71 -7.62 -18.88 -14.37
N ASN A 72 -8.36 -18.59 -13.27
CA ASN A 72 -8.29 -19.29 -11.99
C ASN A 72 -6.92 -19.23 -11.27
N HIS A 73 -6.05 -18.30 -11.67
CA HIS A 73 -4.78 -18.04 -10.99
C HIS A 73 -4.98 -17.08 -9.80
N PHE A 74 -5.64 -17.54 -8.75
CA PHE A 74 -6.12 -16.67 -7.66
C PHE A 74 -4.99 -15.97 -6.88
N VAL A 75 -3.85 -16.64 -6.65
CA VAL A 75 -2.68 -16.04 -5.98
C VAL A 75 -2.14 -14.86 -6.81
N LYS A 76 -1.92 -15.07 -8.11
CA LYS A 76 -1.47 -14.02 -9.04
C LYS A 76 -2.50 -12.89 -9.15
N ALA A 77 -3.78 -13.23 -9.21
CA ALA A 77 -4.86 -12.26 -9.24
C ALA A 77 -4.85 -11.36 -8.00
N PHE A 78 -4.70 -11.96 -6.82
CA PHE A 78 -4.59 -11.24 -5.55
C PHE A 78 -3.35 -10.34 -5.52
N PHE A 79 -2.18 -10.86 -5.91
CA PHE A 79 -0.95 -10.09 -6.02
C PHE A 79 -1.13 -8.83 -6.88
N HIS A 80 -1.64 -8.98 -8.09
CA HIS A 80 -1.86 -7.84 -8.97
C HIS A 80 -2.91 -6.85 -8.42
N ALA A 81 -3.93 -7.32 -7.70
CA ALA A 81 -4.91 -6.44 -7.06
C ALA A 81 -4.25 -5.61 -5.93
N VAL A 82 -3.44 -6.25 -5.08
CA VAL A 82 -2.64 -5.59 -4.04
C VAL A 82 -1.72 -4.52 -4.66
N SER A 83 -1.00 -4.86 -5.73
CA SER A 83 -0.15 -3.88 -6.45
C SER A 83 -0.95 -2.72 -7.04
N ALA A 84 -2.14 -2.98 -7.60
CA ALA A 84 -3.01 -1.94 -8.12
C ALA A 84 -3.40 -0.95 -7.02
N ARG A 85 -3.78 -1.47 -5.85
CA ARG A 85 -4.15 -0.65 -4.68
C ARG A 85 -2.97 0.14 -4.12
N TYR A 86 -1.76 -0.43 -4.14
CA TYR A 86 -0.54 0.29 -3.75
C TYR A 86 -0.31 1.52 -4.64
N TYR A 87 -0.28 1.33 -5.97
CA TYR A 87 -0.08 2.45 -6.89
C TYR A 87 -1.21 3.48 -6.87
N ALA A 88 -2.45 3.03 -6.66
CA ALA A 88 -3.58 3.94 -6.50
C ALA A 88 -3.42 4.84 -5.26
N ASN A 89 -2.98 4.30 -4.13
CA ASN A 89 -2.68 5.11 -2.94
C ASN A 89 -1.52 6.09 -3.20
N LEU A 90 -0.46 5.69 -3.91
CA LEU A 90 0.61 6.63 -4.30
C LEU A 90 0.08 7.80 -5.14
N ALA A 91 -0.81 7.52 -6.08
CA ALA A 91 -1.43 8.57 -6.89
C ALA A 91 -2.26 9.53 -6.02
N ILE A 92 -3.05 9.01 -5.08
CA ILE A 92 -3.83 9.82 -4.12
C ILE A 92 -2.90 10.70 -3.28
N ASN A 93 -1.84 10.13 -2.72
CA ASN A 93 -0.92 10.86 -1.83
C ASN A 93 -0.24 12.02 -2.55
N LYS A 94 0.19 11.80 -3.80
CA LYS A 94 0.83 12.84 -4.61
C LYS A 94 -0.13 13.94 -5.06
N ASN A 95 -1.42 13.63 -5.22
CA ASN A 95 -2.43 14.61 -5.61
C ASN A 95 -3.00 15.40 -4.42
N THR A 96 -3.16 14.76 -3.27
CA THR A 96 -3.80 15.37 -2.09
C THR A 96 -2.81 15.96 -1.09
N GLY A 97 -1.52 15.60 -1.19
CA GLY A 97 -0.52 15.88 -0.14
C GLY A 97 -0.74 15.09 1.15
N GLN A 98 -1.83 14.32 1.26
CA GLN A 98 -2.13 13.49 2.41
C GLN A 98 -1.44 12.14 2.27
N ILE A 99 -0.67 11.74 3.29
CA ILE A 99 0.00 10.43 3.28
C ILE A 99 -1.00 9.36 3.71
N ARG A 100 -1.73 8.79 2.74
CA ARG A 100 -2.51 7.56 2.95
C ARG A 100 -1.59 6.37 2.82
N MET A 101 -1.36 5.67 3.91
CA MET A 101 -0.53 4.47 3.86
C MET A 101 -1.33 3.31 3.28
N PHE A 102 -0.72 2.66 2.29
CA PHE A 102 -1.28 1.50 1.62
C PHE A 102 -1.74 0.42 2.63
N ILE A 103 -0.97 0.21 3.70
CA ILE A 103 -1.27 -0.80 4.72
C ILE A 103 -2.62 -0.61 5.40
N VAL A 104 -3.09 0.64 5.53
CA VAL A 104 -4.34 0.99 6.19
C VAL A 104 -5.54 0.61 5.32
N THR A 105 -5.30 0.41 4.02
CA THR A 105 -6.31 -0.05 3.06
C THR A 105 -6.39 -1.58 2.96
N LEU A 106 -5.57 -2.31 3.73
CA LEU A 106 -5.59 -3.77 3.82
C LEU A 106 -6.32 -4.20 5.11
N SER A 107 -7.20 -5.19 5.01
CA SER A 107 -7.71 -5.85 6.23
C SER A 107 -6.62 -6.68 6.90
N GLU A 108 -6.73 -6.95 8.20
CA GLU A 108 -5.75 -7.80 8.93
C GLU A 108 -5.50 -9.14 8.22
N ALA A 109 -6.56 -9.81 7.75
CA ALA A 109 -6.40 -11.04 6.97
C ALA A 109 -5.61 -10.86 5.66
N GLU A 110 -5.70 -9.70 5.01
CA GLU A 110 -4.88 -9.39 3.81
C GLU A 110 -3.42 -9.14 4.21
N LYS A 111 -3.18 -8.51 5.36
CA LYS A 111 -1.83 -8.28 5.91
C LYS A 111 -1.15 -9.61 6.24
N ASP A 112 -1.85 -10.48 6.96
CA ASP A 112 -1.34 -11.81 7.33
C ASP A 112 -1.01 -12.65 6.10
N LEU A 113 -1.86 -12.60 5.06
CA LEU A 113 -1.61 -13.31 3.81
C LEU A 113 -0.33 -12.81 3.12
N ILE A 114 -0.11 -11.50 3.10
CA ILE A 114 1.08 -10.90 2.49
C ILE A 114 2.36 -11.27 3.26
N VAL A 115 2.31 -11.24 4.60
CA VAL A 115 3.47 -11.62 5.43
C VAL A 115 3.84 -13.08 5.21
N ASN A 116 2.83 -13.95 5.28
CA ASN A 116 3.06 -15.40 5.28
C ASN A 116 3.27 -15.98 3.88
N ASN A 117 2.97 -15.22 2.81
CA ASN A 117 3.13 -15.67 1.43
C ASN A 117 4.16 -14.80 0.67
N PRO A 118 5.43 -15.23 0.59
CA PRO A 118 6.50 -14.50 -0.09
C PRO A 118 6.21 -14.20 -1.55
N GLU A 119 5.40 -15.01 -2.23
CA GLU A 119 5.02 -14.79 -3.64
C GLU A 119 4.19 -13.53 -3.85
N LEU A 120 3.59 -12.99 -2.78
CA LEU A 120 2.79 -11.76 -2.81
C LEU A 120 3.62 -10.49 -2.60
N SER A 121 4.94 -10.62 -2.42
CA SER A 121 5.80 -9.50 -2.04
C SER A 121 6.21 -8.68 -3.25
N TYR A 122 5.74 -7.44 -3.30
CA TYR A 122 6.11 -6.50 -4.38
C TYR A 122 7.35 -5.66 -4.05
N TRP A 123 7.67 -5.53 -2.76
CA TRP A 123 8.55 -4.46 -2.26
C TRP A 123 10.04 -4.77 -2.44
N GLN A 124 10.45 -6.04 -2.58
CA GLN A 124 11.85 -6.44 -2.84
C GLN A 124 11.95 -7.80 -3.57
N PRO A 125 11.90 -7.85 -4.92
CA PRO A 125 12.00 -9.12 -5.65
C PRO A 125 13.37 -9.83 -5.52
N SER A 126 14.38 -9.17 -4.94
CA SER A 126 15.70 -9.74 -4.69
C SER A 126 15.80 -10.59 -3.43
N LYS A 127 14.75 -10.64 -2.60
CA LYS A 127 14.71 -11.40 -1.36
C LYS A 127 13.76 -12.60 -1.51
N SER A 128 14.08 -13.71 -0.83
CA SER A 128 13.30 -14.96 -0.93
C SER A 128 13.21 -15.67 0.42
N GLY A 129 12.20 -16.53 0.59
CA GLY A 129 12.03 -17.33 1.80
C GLY A 129 11.82 -16.50 3.06
N GLN A 130 12.50 -16.85 4.15
CA GLN A 130 12.33 -16.21 5.46
C GLN A 130 12.76 -14.74 5.48
N GLU A 131 13.78 -14.35 4.70
CA GLU A 131 14.18 -12.94 4.58
C GLU A 131 13.03 -12.10 4.02
N GLN A 132 12.35 -12.60 2.99
CA GLN A 132 11.20 -11.91 2.40
C GLN A 132 10.04 -11.76 3.38
N GLN A 133 9.77 -12.78 4.19
CA GLN A 133 8.73 -12.74 5.22
C GLN A 133 9.05 -11.69 6.28
N HIS A 134 10.31 -11.64 6.75
CA HIS A 134 10.75 -10.62 7.71
C HIS A 134 10.60 -9.21 7.14
N TYR A 135 11.02 -8.97 5.90
CA TYR A 135 10.85 -7.68 5.25
C TYR A 135 9.39 -7.28 5.06
N ASN A 136 8.52 -8.23 4.67
CA ASN A 136 7.09 -7.98 4.57
C ASN A 136 6.52 -7.58 5.94
N GLN A 137 6.89 -8.31 6.99
CA GLN A 137 6.48 -8.00 8.36
C GLN A 137 6.96 -6.61 8.78
N THR A 138 8.24 -6.29 8.59
CA THR A 138 8.79 -4.96 8.91
C THR A 138 8.09 -3.86 8.12
N PHE A 139 7.83 -4.06 6.83
CA PHE A 139 7.09 -3.10 6.02
C PHE A 139 5.69 -2.84 6.57
N ILE A 140 4.97 -3.90 6.96
CA ILE A 140 3.65 -3.78 7.57
C ILE A 140 3.74 -3.07 8.93
N ASP A 141 4.69 -3.46 9.78
CA ASP A 141 4.84 -2.91 11.13
C ASP A 141 5.18 -1.43 11.11
N VAL A 142 6.14 -1.02 10.26
CA VAL A 142 6.51 0.38 10.06
C VAL A 142 5.29 1.16 9.58
N ALA A 143 4.60 0.65 8.56
CA ALA A 143 3.45 1.35 7.99
C ALA A 143 2.27 1.45 9.00
N VAL A 144 2.04 0.43 9.83
CA VAL A 144 1.01 0.46 10.89
C VAL A 144 1.39 1.44 12.00
N HIS A 145 2.64 1.45 12.42
CA HIS A 145 3.11 2.33 13.48
C HIS A 145 3.13 3.80 13.03
N GLU A 146 3.52 4.07 11.79
CA GLU A 146 3.45 5.41 11.20
C GLU A 146 1.99 5.91 11.03
N SER A 147 1.00 5.03 10.81
CA SER A 147 -0.42 5.45 10.81
C SER A 147 -0.85 5.96 12.17
N ARG A 148 -0.52 5.21 13.22
CA ARG A 148 -0.93 5.58 14.57
C ARG A 148 -0.26 6.87 15.02
N ARG A 149 1.00 7.09 14.66
CA ARG A 149 1.68 8.36 14.96
C ARG A 149 1.00 9.55 14.27
N LYS A 150 0.58 9.41 13.00
CA LYS A 150 -0.13 10.48 12.29
C LYS A 150 -1.57 10.70 12.76
N GLU A 151 -2.24 9.68 13.29
CA GLU A 151 -3.54 9.84 13.95
C GLU A 151 -3.42 10.58 15.29
N LEU A 152 -2.31 10.39 16.01
CA LEU A 152 -1.99 11.10 17.25
C LEU A 152 -1.51 12.54 16.98
N ASP A 153 -0.75 12.74 15.90
CA ASP A 153 -0.34 14.05 15.40
C ASP A 153 -1.44 14.65 14.53
N HIS A 154 -2.64 14.84 15.10
CA HIS A 154 -3.73 15.56 14.47
C HIS A 154 -3.34 17.05 14.31
N VAL A 155 -2.47 17.34 13.35
CA VAL A 155 -2.38 18.67 12.75
C VAL A 155 -3.71 18.80 12.01
N GLY A 156 -4.60 19.62 12.58
CA GLY A 156 -5.93 19.90 12.05
C GLY A 156 -5.89 20.35 10.59
N PRO A 157 -7.05 20.62 9.97
CA PRO A 157 -7.08 21.07 8.58
C PRO A 157 -6.15 22.29 8.47
N PHE A 158 -5.12 22.20 7.64
CA PHE A 158 -4.34 23.38 7.29
C PHE A 158 -5.37 24.40 6.78
N PRO A 159 -5.58 25.55 7.47
CA PRO A 159 -6.38 26.59 6.88
C PRO A 159 -5.66 26.96 5.58
N ASN A 160 -6.39 26.95 4.47
CA ASN A 160 -5.95 27.55 3.22
C ASN A 160 -5.53 28.98 3.57
N ASN A 161 -4.23 29.22 3.67
CA ASN A 161 -3.70 30.54 3.96
C ASN A 161 -3.54 31.33 2.66
N ASP A 162 -4.60 31.32 1.85
CA ASP A 162 -4.70 32.11 0.61
C ASP A 162 -5.11 33.57 0.90
N ASN A 163 -5.05 34.03 2.16
CA ASN A 163 -5.30 35.42 2.55
C ASN A 163 -4.12 36.04 3.31
N ILE A 164 -2.93 36.03 2.70
CA ILE A 164 -1.91 37.07 2.98
C ILE A 164 -1.30 37.52 1.64
N LEU A 165 -2.11 38.10 0.79
CA LEU A 165 -1.67 39.13 -0.14
C LEU A 165 -2.74 40.23 -0.12
N ILE A 166 -2.28 41.47 0.02
CA ILE A 166 -3.02 42.74 0.17
C ILE A 166 -3.14 43.21 1.64
N ASN A 167 -2.13 43.97 2.08
CA ASN A 167 -2.38 45.38 2.39
C ASN A 167 -1.11 46.22 2.28
N ASP A 168 -1.13 47.12 1.30
CA ASP A 168 -0.72 48.52 1.34
C ASP A 168 0.68 48.92 1.78
N ASN A 169 1.48 49.23 0.76
CA ASN A 169 2.19 50.49 0.61
C ASN A 169 1.93 51.52 1.72
N THR A 170 2.86 51.66 2.66
CA THR A 170 3.14 52.98 3.25
C THR A 170 4.56 53.04 3.80
N GLN A 171 5.21 54.18 3.55
CA GLN A 171 6.48 54.67 4.10
C GLN A 171 7.78 54.21 3.42
N PHE A 172 8.14 54.88 2.33
CA PHE A 172 9.52 55.31 2.12
C PHE A 172 9.55 56.82 1.96
N GLU A 173 9.95 57.49 3.03
CA GLU A 173 10.27 58.91 3.08
C GLU A 173 11.41 59.27 2.12
N ASN A 174 11.23 60.43 1.47
CA ASN A 174 12.23 61.47 1.19
C ASN A 174 13.65 61.05 0.80
N LEU A 175 14.01 61.25 -0.47
CA LEU A 175 15.26 61.92 -0.84
C LEU A 175 15.09 62.61 -2.21
N GLN A 176 14.97 63.95 -2.21
CA GLN A 176 15.20 64.75 -3.41
C GLN A 176 16.70 64.88 -3.69
N PRO A 177 17.10 64.98 -4.96
CA PRO A 177 18.25 65.79 -5.33
C PRO A 177 17.79 67.05 -6.07
N GLN A 178 18.25 68.18 -5.55
CA GLN A 178 18.31 69.46 -6.24
C GLN A 178 19.14 69.32 -7.52
N TYR A 179 18.68 69.93 -8.62
CA TYR A 179 19.43 70.83 -9.50
C TYR A 179 18.45 71.60 -10.40
#